data_AF-A0A925R3H2-F1
#
_entry.id   AF-A0A925R3H2-F1
#
_cell.length_a   1.000
_cell.length_b   1.000
_cell.length_c   1.000
_cell.angle_alpha   90.00
_cell.angle_beta   90.00
_cell.angle_gamma   90.00
#
_symmetry.space_group_name_H-M   'P 1'
#
loop_
_entity.id
_entity.type
_entity.pdbx_description
1 polymer ?
#
loop_
_entity_poly.entity_id
_entity_poly.type
_entity_poly.pdbx_seq_one_letter_code
_entity_poly.pdbx_strand_id
1 'polypeptide(L)'
;FARLNLTYIVTSKRKLKQLVDEKHVSGWDDPRMPTIVGLRRRGYTPESLQLLAERSGVSKAGGWIDYSSLEIALRDDLDPKAARACAVLDPLKLKLTNFVDVFGSDAHQEPCHAPVHPGHPERGQRNFSFTNELWVERDDFMEVPVKGYQRLFPGNKTRLKYGYVIECTGCEKDAQGHITAVLAQIVPDTKSGTAGADAVKVKGVITWVSVSTGVAAEVRLYDRLFTEAQPDAGGRDFLSVLNPNSFKGVTAFVEPGLASAKADDKFQFERHGYFVADRHDHAPGKLVFNRATTLKDAWSK
;
A
#
# COMPACT_ATOMS: atom_id res chain seq x y z
N PHE A 1 5.36 -11.06 36.17
CA PHE A 1 5.35 -11.53 34.77
C PHE A 1 6.58 -10.97 34.06
N ALA A 2 7.06 -11.63 33.02
CA ALA A 2 8.20 -11.15 32.24
C ALA A 2 7.82 -9.92 31.39
N ARG A 3 8.80 -9.06 31.11
CA ARG A 3 8.62 -7.89 30.24
C ARG A 3 8.43 -8.32 28.79
N LEU A 4 7.52 -7.66 28.08
CA LEU A 4 7.38 -7.77 26.63
C LEU A 4 8.60 -7.14 25.93
N ASN A 5 9.35 -7.95 25.18
CA ASN A 5 10.41 -7.47 24.30
C ASN A 5 10.08 -7.90 22.88
N LEU A 6 10.03 -6.94 21.95
CA LEU A 6 9.84 -7.19 20.52
C LEU A 6 11.16 -6.99 19.80
N THR A 7 11.48 -7.86 18.83
CA THR A 7 12.64 -7.64 17.96
C THR A 7 12.50 -6.31 17.20
N TYR A 8 13.62 -5.70 16.81
CA TYR A 8 13.69 -4.43 16.07
C TYR A 8 13.05 -3.22 16.78
N ILE A 9 12.81 -3.30 18.10
CA ILE A 9 12.22 -2.22 18.90
C ILE A 9 13.08 -1.98 20.16
N VAL A 10 13.30 -0.70 20.50
CA VAL A 10 13.82 -0.29 21.82
C VAL A 10 12.69 0.27 22.67
N THR A 11 12.59 -0.14 23.94
CA THR A 11 11.57 0.36 24.87
C THR A 11 12.16 1.05 26.11
N SER A 12 13.49 1.28 26.14
CA SER A 12 14.14 2.05 27.21
C SER A 12 13.79 3.54 27.11
N LYS A 13 13.25 4.13 28.18
CA LYS A 13 12.89 5.56 28.22
C LYS A 13 14.07 6.47 27.84
N ARG A 14 15.28 6.16 28.32
CA ARG A 14 16.50 6.93 27.99
C ARG A 14 16.76 6.93 26.48
N LYS A 15 16.67 5.76 25.84
CA LYS A 15 16.91 5.59 24.40
C LYS A 15 15.82 6.24 23.54
N LEU A 16 14.55 6.08 23.95
CA LEU A 16 13.43 6.75 23.27
C LEU A 16 13.54 8.27 23.37
N LYS A 17 13.93 8.81 24.54
CA LYS A 17 14.19 10.24 24.69
C LYS A 17 15.34 10.68 23.79
N GLN A 18 16.41 9.90 23.71
CA GLN A 18 17.56 10.19 22.83
C GLN A 18 17.15 10.26 21.35
N LEU A 19 16.32 9.32 20.86
CA LEU A 19 15.79 9.37 19.49
C LEU A 19 15.04 10.67 19.19
N VAL A 20 14.29 11.18 20.17
CA VAL A 20 13.48 12.41 20.02
C VAL A 20 14.36 13.66 20.14
N ASP A 21 15.18 13.75 21.19
CA ASP A 21 16.02 14.93 21.46
C ASP A 21 17.03 15.17 20.33
N GLU A 22 17.64 14.10 19.81
CA GLU A 22 18.61 14.14 18.71
C GLU A 22 17.95 14.15 17.32
N LYS A 23 16.61 14.20 17.23
CA LYS A 23 15.82 14.30 15.99
C LYS A 23 16.01 13.14 15.00
N HIS A 24 16.27 11.93 15.48
CA HIS A 24 16.21 10.71 14.65
C HIS A 24 14.76 10.36 14.26
N VAL A 25 13.80 10.82 15.05
CA VAL A 25 12.34 10.74 14.81
C VAL A 25 11.70 12.12 14.92
N SER A 26 10.51 12.30 14.34
CA SER A 26 9.80 13.59 14.33
C SER A 26 9.23 13.98 15.70
N GLY A 27 9.11 13.04 16.63
CA GLY A 27 8.53 13.27 17.95
C GLY A 27 8.13 11.97 18.65
N TRP A 28 7.47 12.10 19.79
CA TRP A 28 6.97 10.94 20.56
C TRP A 28 5.83 10.20 19.85
N ASP A 29 5.12 10.88 18.96
CA ASP A 29 4.01 10.36 18.15
C ASP A 29 4.45 9.94 16.73
N ASP A 30 5.75 9.97 16.41
CA ASP A 30 6.27 9.48 15.14
C ASP A 30 5.80 8.02 14.91
N PRO A 31 5.22 7.67 13.74
CA PRO A 31 4.75 6.31 13.46
C PRO A 31 5.82 5.21 13.55
N ARG A 32 7.11 5.54 13.54
CA ARG A 32 8.20 4.58 13.76
C ARG A 32 8.45 4.29 15.24
N MET A 33 7.94 5.12 16.14
CA MET A 33 8.12 4.98 17.57
C MET A 33 7.20 3.89 18.14
N PRO A 34 7.70 3.06 19.08
CA PRO A 34 6.92 2.00 19.74
C PRO A 34 6.05 2.55 20.88
N THR A 35 5.74 3.85 20.85
CA THR A 35 4.86 4.50 21.82
C THR A 35 3.41 4.22 21.43
N ILE A 36 2.49 4.19 22.40
CA ILE A 36 1.07 3.99 22.09
C ILE A 36 0.54 5.09 21.16
N VAL A 37 1.01 6.33 21.32
CA VAL A 37 0.64 7.45 20.43
C VAL A 37 1.22 7.30 19.02
N GLY A 38 2.46 6.84 18.89
CA GLY A 38 3.09 6.56 17.58
C GLY A 38 2.43 5.40 16.86
N LEU A 39 2.17 4.29 17.56
CA LEU A 39 1.44 3.15 17.03
C LEU A 39 0.02 3.54 16.58
N ARG A 40 -0.69 4.34 17.37
CA ARG A 40 -2.01 4.86 16.98
C ARG A 40 -1.92 5.72 15.72
N ARG A 41 -0.94 6.61 15.62
CA ARG A 41 -0.73 7.44 14.40
C ARG A 41 -0.30 6.61 13.18
N ARG A 42 0.43 5.52 13.40
CA ARG A 42 0.79 4.54 12.36
C ARG A 42 -0.43 3.78 11.81
N GLY A 43 -1.50 3.69 12.58
CA GLY A 43 -2.74 3.01 12.20
C GLY A 43 -3.03 1.73 12.97
N TYR A 44 -2.27 1.44 14.03
CA TYR A 44 -2.60 0.34 14.94
C TYR A 44 -3.91 0.63 15.68
N THR A 45 -4.74 -0.39 15.79
CA THR A 45 -6.00 -0.35 16.52
C THR A 45 -5.79 -0.82 17.96
N PRO A 46 -6.60 -0.35 18.92
CA PRO A 46 -6.61 -0.91 20.28
C PRO A 46 -6.73 -2.43 20.27
N GLU A 47 -7.61 -2.97 19.43
CA GLU A 47 -7.89 -4.40 19.30
C GLU A 47 -6.65 -5.17 18.80
N SER A 48 -5.88 -4.63 17.85
CA SER A 48 -4.64 -5.28 17.40
C SER A 48 -3.59 -5.39 18.50
N LEU A 49 -3.50 -4.40 19.39
CA LEU A 49 -2.55 -4.40 20.50
C LEU A 49 -3.00 -5.35 21.62
N GLN A 50 -4.32 -5.43 21.87
CA GLN A 50 -4.90 -6.42 22.77
C GLN A 50 -4.66 -7.84 22.25
N LEU A 51 -4.90 -8.06 20.96
CA LEU A 51 -4.67 -9.36 20.30
C LEU A 51 -3.20 -9.79 20.38
N LEU A 52 -2.25 -8.86 20.22
CA LEU A 52 -0.83 -9.14 20.46
C LEU A 52 -0.58 -9.58 21.91
N ALA A 53 -1.14 -8.85 22.89
CA ALA A 53 -0.96 -9.17 24.30
C ALA A 53 -1.55 -10.54 24.68
N GLU A 54 -2.74 -10.85 24.16
CA GLU A 54 -3.40 -12.15 24.34
C GLU A 54 -2.57 -13.30 23.76
N ARG A 55 -2.08 -13.15 22.51
CA ARG A 55 -1.25 -14.16 21.83
C ARG A 55 0.11 -14.35 22.48
N SER A 56 0.68 -13.28 23.02
CA SER A 56 1.98 -13.32 23.72
C SER A 56 1.87 -14.07 25.06
N GLY A 57 0.68 -14.11 25.65
CA GLY A 57 0.43 -14.72 26.94
C GLY A 57 1.18 -14.05 28.09
N VAL A 58 1.07 -14.65 29.28
CA VAL A 58 1.74 -14.16 30.49
C VAL A 58 2.55 -15.30 31.09
N SER A 59 3.86 -15.14 31.14
CA SER A 59 4.76 -16.14 31.74
C SER A 59 5.80 -15.47 32.65
N LYS A 60 6.54 -16.30 33.41
CA LYS A 60 7.72 -15.86 34.16
C LYS A 60 9.02 -15.99 33.33
N ALA A 61 8.98 -16.75 32.23
CA ALA A 61 10.10 -16.91 31.32
C ALA A 61 10.15 -15.71 30.37
N GLY A 62 11.23 -14.94 30.43
CA GLY A 62 11.47 -13.86 29.46
C GLY A 62 11.75 -14.41 28.07
N GLY A 63 11.68 -13.52 27.09
CA GLY A 63 11.99 -13.85 25.71
C GLY A 63 11.85 -12.65 24.80
N TRP A 64 12.22 -12.85 23.54
CA TRP A 64 11.98 -11.92 22.46
C TRP A 64 10.84 -12.45 21.59
N ILE A 65 9.87 -11.60 21.34
CA ILE A 65 8.78 -11.85 20.40
C ILE A 65 9.17 -11.21 19.07
N ASP A 66 8.96 -11.91 17.97
CA ASP A 66 9.31 -11.35 16.68
C ASP A 66 8.38 -10.18 16.30
N TYR A 67 8.94 -9.13 15.71
CA TYR A 67 8.20 -7.95 15.25
C TYR A 67 7.02 -8.31 14.34
N SER A 68 7.16 -9.36 13.52
CA SER A 68 6.07 -9.85 12.66
C SER A 68 4.81 -10.19 13.46
N SER A 69 4.91 -10.59 14.73
CA SER A 69 3.74 -10.88 15.58
C SER A 69 2.87 -9.65 15.80
N LEU A 70 3.48 -8.48 15.96
CA LEU A 70 2.77 -7.20 16.07
C LEU A 70 2.08 -6.85 14.76
N GLU A 71 2.75 -7.06 13.62
CA GLU A 71 2.15 -6.80 12.30
C GLU A 71 1.03 -7.78 11.96
N ILE A 72 1.18 -9.07 12.29
CA ILE A 72 0.15 -10.09 12.08
C ILE A 72 -1.09 -9.75 12.89
N ALA A 73 -0.94 -9.37 14.17
CA ALA A 73 -2.08 -8.94 14.98
C ALA A 73 -2.83 -7.74 14.37
N LEU A 74 -2.10 -6.80 13.74
CA LEU A 74 -2.72 -5.70 13.00
C LEU A 74 -3.43 -6.15 11.73
N ARG A 75 -2.80 -7.04 10.94
CA ARG A 75 -3.41 -7.57 9.70
C ARG A 75 -4.70 -8.31 10.02
N ASP A 76 -4.68 -9.18 11.03
CA ASP A 76 -5.84 -9.96 11.44
C ASP A 76 -6.99 -9.09 11.94
N ASP A 77 -6.66 -7.98 12.61
CA ASP A 77 -7.67 -7.01 13.07
C ASP A 77 -8.29 -6.19 11.93
N LEU A 78 -7.46 -5.76 10.97
CA LEU A 78 -7.89 -4.88 9.88
C LEU A 78 -8.50 -5.65 8.70
N ASP A 79 -8.12 -6.90 8.47
CA ASP A 79 -8.61 -7.65 7.31
C ASP A 79 -10.15 -7.72 7.23
N PRO A 80 -10.91 -7.99 8.30
CA PRO A 80 -12.37 -7.97 8.24
C PRO A 80 -12.99 -6.56 8.30
N LYS A 81 -12.23 -5.53 8.68
CA LYS A 81 -12.77 -4.18 8.99
C LYS A 81 -12.48 -3.14 7.91
N ALA A 82 -11.28 -3.15 7.34
CA ALA A 82 -10.80 -2.08 6.48
C ALA A 82 -11.51 -2.07 5.13
N ALA A 83 -11.92 -0.89 4.64
CA ALA A 83 -12.41 -0.76 3.28
C ALA A 83 -11.26 -1.01 2.28
N ARG A 84 -11.56 -1.60 1.13
CA ARG A 84 -10.59 -1.79 0.05
C ARG A 84 -10.62 -0.59 -0.87
N ALA A 85 -9.45 -0.17 -1.33
CA ALA A 85 -9.30 0.91 -2.29
C ALA A 85 -8.14 0.63 -3.24
N CYS A 86 -8.22 1.19 -4.44
CA CYS A 86 -7.11 1.22 -5.38
C CYS A 86 -6.24 2.45 -5.14
N ALA A 87 -4.94 2.24 -5.12
CA ALA A 87 -3.91 3.27 -5.07
C ALA A 87 -2.75 2.86 -5.97
N VAL A 88 -2.00 3.85 -6.43
CA VAL A 88 -0.76 3.70 -7.19
C VAL A 88 0.33 4.52 -6.48
N LEU A 89 1.32 3.84 -5.91
CA LEU A 89 2.35 4.40 -5.04
C LEU A 89 3.60 4.86 -5.79
N ASP A 90 3.97 4.17 -6.88
CA ASP A 90 5.01 4.61 -7.83
C ASP A 90 4.38 4.75 -9.22
N PRO A 91 3.78 5.91 -9.51
CA PRO A 91 2.96 6.09 -10.71
C PRO A 91 3.79 6.03 -12.00
N LEU A 92 3.35 5.16 -12.90
CA LEU A 92 3.72 5.12 -14.30
C LEU A 92 2.44 5.29 -15.14
N LYS A 93 2.48 6.18 -16.13
CA LYS A 93 1.32 6.43 -16.99
C LYS A 93 1.11 5.23 -17.92
N LEU A 94 -0.14 4.83 -18.14
CA LEU A 94 -0.59 3.83 -19.09
C LEU A 94 -1.57 4.51 -20.04
N LYS A 95 -1.27 4.48 -21.34
CA LYS A 95 -2.10 5.06 -22.39
C LYS A 95 -2.80 3.96 -23.19
N LEU A 96 -4.11 4.06 -23.32
CA LEU A 96 -4.93 3.09 -24.06
C LEU A 96 -5.10 3.57 -25.50
N THR A 97 -4.35 2.96 -26.42
CA THR A 97 -4.20 3.48 -27.79
C THR A 97 -5.44 3.28 -28.66
N ASN A 98 -6.30 2.32 -28.33
CA ASN A 98 -7.57 2.04 -29.02
C ASN A 98 -8.80 2.51 -28.21
N PHE A 99 -8.63 3.44 -27.25
CA PHE A 99 -9.73 3.88 -26.39
C PHE A 99 -10.89 4.50 -27.17
N VAL A 100 -10.58 5.38 -28.13
CA VAL A 100 -11.59 6.02 -29.00
C VAL A 100 -12.29 4.99 -29.87
N ASP A 101 -11.58 3.98 -30.37
CA ASP A 101 -12.19 2.91 -31.18
C ASP A 101 -13.19 2.08 -30.36
N VAL A 102 -12.91 1.87 -29.07
CA VAL A 102 -13.75 1.07 -28.17
C VAL A 102 -14.94 1.87 -27.63
N PHE A 103 -14.76 3.15 -27.30
CA PHE A 103 -15.78 3.96 -26.61
C PHE A 103 -16.35 5.13 -27.43
N GLY A 104 -15.85 5.36 -28.64
CA GLY A 104 -16.30 6.43 -29.54
C GLY A 104 -15.81 7.85 -29.19
N SER A 105 -15.18 8.06 -28.03
CA SER A 105 -14.64 9.36 -27.59
C SER A 105 -13.50 9.19 -26.59
N ASP A 106 -12.54 10.10 -26.62
CA ASP A 106 -11.44 10.21 -25.64
C ASP A 106 -11.91 10.77 -24.28
N ALA A 107 -13.03 11.49 -24.27
CA ALA A 107 -13.66 12.05 -23.08
C ALA A 107 -14.60 11.05 -22.37
N HIS A 108 -14.80 9.85 -22.93
CA HIS A 108 -15.64 8.82 -22.32
C HIS A 108 -15.09 8.42 -20.94
N GLN A 109 -15.99 8.33 -19.96
CA GLN A 109 -15.69 7.87 -18.62
C GLN A 109 -16.48 6.59 -18.35
N GLU A 110 -15.84 5.45 -18.58
CA GLU A 110 -16.49 4.16 -18.45
C GLU A 110 -16.72 3.81 -16.97
N PRO A 111 -17.96 3.57 -16.52
CA PRO A 111 -18.23 3.33 -15.11
C PRO A 111 -17.74 1.94 -14.68
N CYS A 112 -16.87 1.92 -13.66
CA CYS A 112 -16.40 0.73 -12.98
C CYS A 112 -16.85 0.73 -11.52
N HIS A 113 -16.96 -0.46 -10.94
CA HIS A 113 -17.31 -0.64 -9.54
C HIS A 113 -16.54 -1.80 -8.92
N ALA A 114 -16.40 -1.75 -7.61
CA ALA A 114 -15.81 -2.81 -6.81
C ALA A 114 -16.51 -2.89 -5.45
N PRO A 115 -16.55 -4.06 -4.79
CA PRO A 115 -17.05 -4.13 -3.42
C PRO A 115 -16.19 -3.27 -2.48
N VAL A 116 -16.82 -2.58 -1.53
CA VAL A 116 -16.09 -1.88 -0.45
C VAL A 116 -15.26 -2.88 0.36
N HIS A 117 -15.77 -4.11 0.52
CA HIS A 117 -15.08 -5.19 1.19
C HIS A 117 -15.51 -6.55 0.60
N PRO A 118 -14.58 -7.44 0.22
CA PRO A 118 -14.93 -8.71 -0.45
C PRO A 118 -15.74 -9.67 0.43
N GLY A 119 -15.43 -9.74 1.73
CA GLY A 119 -16.18 -10.54 2.71
C GLY A 119 -17.42 -9.88 3.32
N HIS A 120 -17.76 -8.64 2.92
CA HIS A 120 -18.89 -7.88 3.51
C HIS A 120 -19.71 -7.17 2.41
N PRO A 121 -20.46 -7.92 1.57
CA PRO A 121 -21.27 -7.36 0.49
C PRO A 121 -22.31 -6.32 0.94
N GLU A 122 -22.79 -6.42 2.18
CA GLU A 122 -23.74 -5.49 2.79
C GLU A 122 -23.19 -4.06 2.93
N ARG A 123 -21.87 -3.89 2.86
CA ARG A 123 -21.21 -2.57 2.87
C ARG A 123 -21.24 -1.87 1.52
N GLY A 124 -21.84 -2.51 0.51
CA GLY A 124 -22.05 -1.93 -0.81
C GLY A 124 -20.79 -1.89 -1.68
N GLN A 125 -20.83 -0.99 -2.65
CA GLN A 125 -19.82 -0.87 -3.70
C GLN A 125 -19.22 0.53 -3.73
N ARG A 126 -17.95 0.60 -4.10
CA ARG A 126 -17.25 1.83 -4.50
C ARG A 126 -17.30 1.95 -6.02
N ASN A 127 -17.47 3.17 -6.51
CA ASN A 127 -17.60 3.49 -7.94
C ASN A 127 -16.46 4.40 -8.37
N PHE A 128 -15.95 4.20 -9.57
CA PHE A 128 -14.86 4.98 -10.16
C PHE A 128 -14.89 4.86 -11.68
N SER A 129 -14.25 5.80 -12.37
CA SER A 129 -14.24 5.85 -13.84
C SER A 129 -12.97 5.24 -14.42
N PHE A 130 -13.13 4.46 -15.47
CA PHE A 130 -12.08 4.02 -16.38
C PHE A 130 -11.99 4.99 -17.57
N THR A 131 -10.79 5.48 -17.87
CA THR A 131 -10.56 6.55 -18.86
C THR A 131 -9.38 6.19 -19.77
N ASN A 132 -9.08 7.05 -20.75
CA ASN A 132 -8.06 6.81 -21.77
C ASN A 132 -6.62 6.73 -21.22
N GLU A 133 -6.33 7.43 -20.11
CA GLU A 133 -5.05 7.39 -19.42
C GLU A 133 -5.22 6.94 -17.97
N LEU A 134 -4.40 5.98 -17.56
CA LEU A 134 -4.40 5.41 -16.22
C LEU A 134 -3.03 5.54 -15.57
N TRP A 135 -2.99 5.63 -14.26
CA TRP A 135 -1.82 5.34 -13.44
C TRP A 135 -1.79 3.84 -13.14
N VAL A 136 -0.62 3.25 -13.27
CA VAL A 136 -0.27 1.88 -12.82
C VAL A 136 1.04 1.94 -12.04
N GLU A 137 1.34 0.89 -11.26
CA GLU A 137 2.65 0.81 -10.60
C GLU A 137 3.76 0.67 -11.63
N ARG A 138 4.86 1.39 -11.41
CA ARG A 138 6.07 1.27 -12.22
C ARG A 138 6.60 -0.16 -12.27
N ASP A 139 6.57 -0.87 -11.14
CA ASP A 139 7.01 -2.27 -11.03
C ASP A 139 6.04 -3.28 -11.70
N ASP A 140 4.88 -2.82 -12.15
CA ASP A 140 3.93 -3.62 -12.94
C ASP A 140 4.20 -3.59 -14.44
N PHE A 141 5.24 -2.88 -14.89
CA PHE A 141 5.77 -2.95 -16.24
C PHE A 141 7.24 -3.38 -16.31
N MET A 142 7.56 -4.22 -17.30
CA MET A 142 8.93 -4.52 -17.72
C MET A 142 8.99 -4.56 -19.24
N GLU A 143 9.90 -3.81 -19.85
CA GLU A 143 10.14 -3.90 -21.29
C GLU A 143 10.70 -5.27 -21.69
N VAL A 144 11.67 -5.76 -20.91
CA VAL A 144 12.24 -7.10 -21.05
C VAL A 144 11.88 -7.92 -19.80
N PRO A 145 10.93 -8.86 -19.90
CA PRO A 145 10.45 -9.57 -18.73
C PRO A 145 11.47 -10.58 -18.20
N VAL A 146 11.61 -10.66 -16.88
CA VAL A 146 12.32 -11.77 -16.23
C VAL A 146 11.46 -13.05 -16.26
N LYS A 147 12.09 -14.22 -16.17
CA LYS A 147 11.37 -15.51 -16.16
C LYS A 147 10.30 -15.52 -15.06
N GLY A 148 9.07 -15.83 -15.44
CA GLY A 148 7.93 -15.91 -14.50
C GLY A 148 7.21 -14.57 -14.28
N TYR A 149 7.65 -13.47 -14.88
CA TYR A 149 6.92 -12.20 -14.86
C TYR A 149 5.62 -12.32 -15.67
N GLN A 150 4.49 -11.91 -15.09
CA GLN A 150 3.14 -12.13 -15.64
C GLN A 150 2.31 -10.85 -15.81
N ARG A 151 2.91 -9.68 -15.55
CA ARG A 151 2.27 -8.36 -15.61
C ARG A 151 2.53 -7.70 -16.97
N LEU A 152 2.65 -6.37 -17.06
CA LEU A 152 2.77 -5.69 -18.35
C LEU A 152 4.18 -5.84 -18.93
N PHE A 153 4.26 -6.43 -20.11
CA PHE A 153 5.43 -6.40 -20.98
C PHE A 153 4.94 -6.48 -22.43
N PRO A 154 5.69 -5.95 -23.42
CA PRO A 154 5.24 -5.94 -24.81
C PRO A 154 4.80 -7.34 -25.30
N GLY A 155 3.58 -7.44 -25.81
CA GLY A 155 2.94 -8.68 -26.26
C GLY A 155 2.18 -9.47 -25.18
N ASN A 156 2.22 -9.06 -23.91
CA ASN A 156 1.47 -9.74 -22.85
C ASN A 156 0.10 -9.12 -22.58
N LYS A 157 -0.85 -9.99 -22.22
CA LYS A 157 -2.18 -9.60 -21.73
C LYS A 157 -2.24 -9.63 -20.21
N THR A 158 -2.73 -8.55 -19.61
CA THR A 158 -2.86 -8.38 -18.15
C THR A 158 -4.25 -7.83 -17.82
N ARG A 159 -4.83 -8.26 -16.70
CA ARG A 159 -6.11 -7.71 -16.23
C ARG A 159 -5.88 -6.48 -15.36
N LEU A 160 -6.53 -5.39 -15.74
CA LEU A 160 -6.78 -4.26 -14.86
C LEU A 160 -7.91 -4.65 -13.90
N LYS A 161 -7.62 -4.69 -12.60
CA LYS A 161 -8.59 -5.14 -11.60
C LYS A 161 -9.84 -4.26 -11.63
N TYR A 162 -11.03 -4.87 -11.70
CA TYR A 162 -12.32 -4.16 -11.87
C TYR A 162 -12.48 -3.38 -13.18
N GLY A 163 -11.54 -3.52 -14.12
CA GLY A 163 -11.58 -2.90 -15.44
C GLY A 163 -11.59 -3.96 -16.55
N TYR A 164 -10.70 -3.80 -17.53
CA TYR A 164 -10.59 -4.66 -18.71
C TYR A 164 -9.33 -5.52 -18.70
N VAL A 165 -9.28 -6.54 -19.57
CA VAL A 165 -7.99 -7.08 -20.01
C VAL A 165 -7.39 -6.10 -21.01
N ILE A 166 -6.09 -5.85 -20.89
CA ILE A 166 -5.32 -5.04 -21.82
C ILE A 166 -4.15 -5.85 -22.37
N GLU A 167 -3.76 -5.56 -23.59
CA GLU A 167 -2.55 -6.06 -24.24
C GLU A 167 -1.50 -4.96 -24.31
N CYS A 168 -0.35 -5.16 -23.68
CA CYS A 168 0.73 -4.18 -23.72
C CYS A 168 1.39 -4.21 -25.11
N THR A 169 1.43 -3.07 -25.79
CA THR A 169 1.98 -2.93 -27.14
C THR A 169 3.40 -2.36 -27.14
N GLY A 170 3.80 -1.69 -26.06
CA GLY A 170 5.13 -1.08 -25.95
C GLY A 170 5.22 -0.07 -24.81
N CYS A 171 6.20 0.81 -24.90
CA CYS A 171 6.38 1.93 -23.99
C CYS A 171 6.97 3.15 -24.70
N GLU A 172 6.75 4.31 -24.10
CA GLU A 172 7.42 5.57 -24.46
C GLU A 172 8.61 5.78 -23.52
N LYS A 173 9.68 6.37 -24.06
CA LYS A 173 10.89 6.72 -23.32
C LYS A 173 11.26 8.19 -23.52
N ASP A 174 11.88 8.79 -22.52
CA ASP A 174 12.52 10.10 -22.64
C ASP A 174 13.87 10.01 -23.37
N ALA A 175 14.53 11.15 -23.56
CA ALA A 175 15.84 11.23 -24.22
C ALA A 175 16.97 10.51 -23.45
N GLN A 176 16.76 10.19 -22.18
CA GLN A 176 17.68 9.47 -21.31
C GLN A 176 17.37 7.97 -21.27
N GLY A 177 16.31 7.52 -21.96
CA GLY A 177 15.88 6.14 -22.01
C GLY A 177 14.98 5.71 -20.85
N HIS A 178 14.54 6.63 -19.99
CA HIS A 178 13.60 6.30 -18.91
C HIS A 178 12.19 6.12 -19.46
N ILE A 179 11.50 5.10 -18.97
CA ILE A 179 10.12 4.80 -19.35
C ILE A 179 9.18 5.85 -18.75
N THR A 180 8.47 6.58 -19.62
CA THR A 180 7.54 7.65 -19.26
C THR A 180 6.09 7.21 -19.34
N ALA A 181 5.77 6.28 -20.25
CA ALA A 181 4.43 5.69 -20.36
C ALA A 181 4.48 4.26 -20.91
N VAL A 182 3.52 3.43 -20.49
CA VAL A 182 3.21 2.14 -21.12
C VAL A 182 2.12 2.37 -22.15
N LEU A 183 2.23 1.71 -23.31
CA LEU A 183 1.21 1.69 -24.34
C LEU A 183 0.49 0.35 -24.29
N ALA A 184 -0.84 0.38 -24.34
CA ALA A 184 -1.65 -0.83 -24.37
C ALA A 184 -2.93 -0.65 -25.17
N GLN A 185 -3.51 -1.77 -25.59
CA GLN A 185 -4.83 -1.84 -26.20
C GLN A 185 -5.79 -2.57 -25.29
N ILE A 186 -7.03 -2.08 -25.20
CA ILE A 186 -8.14 -2.75 -24.54
C ILE A 186 -8.52 -3.98 -25.36
N VAL A 187 -8.69 -5.11 -24.69
CA VAL A 187 -9.32 -6.30 -25.28
C VAL A 187 -10.85 -6.15 -25.11
N PRO A 188 -11.63 -6.03 -26.19
CA PRO A 188 -13.08 -5.84 -26.12
C PRO A 188 -13.79 -6.97 -25.36
N ASP A 189 -14.99 -6.69 -24.85
CA ASP A 189 -15.86 -7.66 -24.14
C ASP A 189 -15.26 -8.29 -22.88
N THR A 190 -14.21 -7.68 -22.32
CA THR A 190 -13.53 -8.16 -21.09
C THR A 190 -13.80 -7.29 -19.86
N LYS A 191 -14.87 -6.48 -19.85
CA LYS A 191 -15.17 -5.62 -18.69
C LYS A 191 -15.46 -6.49 -17.45
N SER A 192 -14.80 -6.22 -16.33
CA SER A 192 -15.08 -6.92 -15.06
C SER A 192 -16.55 -6.74 -14.66
N GLY A 193 -17.16 -7.83 -14.17
CA GLY A 193 -18.56 -7.82 -13.72
C GLY A 193 -19.60 -8.02 -14.82
N THR A 194 -19.19 -8.20 -16.09
CA THR A 194 -20.11 -8.55 -17.19
C THR A 194 -20.02 -10.03 -17.57
N ALA A 195 -21.05 -10.54 -18.25
CA ALA A 195 -20.99 -11.87 -18.85
C ALA A 195 -19.83 -11.92 -19.88
N GLY A 196 -19.05 -13.00 -19.87
CA GLY A 196 -17.91 -13.16 -20.77
C GLY A 196 -16.61 -12.47 -20.35
N ALA A 197 -16.59 -11.72 -19.23
CA ALA A 197 -15.41 -11.00 -18.76
C ALA A 197 -14.15 -11.88 -18.62
N ASP A 198 -14.33 -13.16 -18.29
CA ASP A 198 -13.27 -14.14 -18.08
C ASP A 198 -13.00 -15.04 -19.31
N ALA A 199 -13.59 -14.73 -20.47
CA ALA A 199 -13.33 -15.45 -21.72
C ALA A 199 -11.84 -15.41 -22.11
N VAL A 200 -11.18 -14.28 -21.80
CA VAL A 200 -9.74 -14.10 -22.00
C VAL A 200 -9.00 -14.38 -20.69
N LYS A 201 -8.40 -15.56 -20.60
CA LYS A 201 -7.60 -15.95 -19.44
C LYS A 201 -6.24 -15.24 -19.45
N VAL A 202 -5.94 -14.55 -18.36
CA VAL A 202 -4.65 -13.90 -18.12
C VAL A 202 -4.08 -14.30 -16.77
N LYS A 203 -2.76 -14.26 -16.63
CA LYS A 203 -2.07 -14.66 -15.39
C LYS A 203 -1.84 -13.48 -14.43
N GLY A 204 -1.59 -12.29 -14.98
CA GLY A 204 -1.36 -11.07 -14.19
C GLY A 204 -2.64 -10.28 -13.94
N VAL A 205 -2.77 -9.78 -12.72
CA VAL A 205 -3.79 -8.79 -12.33
C VAL A 205 -3.08 -7.63 -11.64
N ILE A 206 -3.33 -6.41 -12.11
CA ILE A 206 -2.74 -5.19 -11.55
C ILE A 206 -3.83 -4.19 -11.14
N THR A 207 -3.48 -3.33 -10.21
CA THR A 207 -4.30 -2.19 -9.77
C THR A 207 -4.02 -0.98 -10.65
N TRP A 208 -4.97 -0.05 -10.71
CA TRP A 208 -4.87 1.16 -11.52
C TRP A 208 -5.75 2.26 -10.92
N VAL A 209 -5.46 3.50 -11.29
CA VAL A 209 -6.27 4.67 -10.96
C VAL A 209 -6.34 5.56 -12.22
N SER A 210 -7.52 6.03 -12.61
CA SER A 210 -7.64 6.94 -13.78
C SER A 210 -6.86 8.25 -13.55
N VAL A 211 -6.18 8.74 -14.59
CA VAL A 211 -5.38 9.98 -14.49
C VAL A 211 -6.27 11.20 -14.26
N SER A 212 -7.44 11.27 -14.90
CA SER A 212 -8.33 12.44 -14.86
C SER A 212 -9.22 12.51 -13.62
N THR A 213 -9.46 11.37 -12.97
CA THR A 213 -10.36 11.28 -11.80
C THR A 213 -9.66 10.83 -10.53
N GLY A 214 -8.43 10.30 -10.63
CA GLY A 214 -7.59 9.99 -9.48
C GLY A 214 -7.19 11.23 -8.70
N VAL A 215 -6.98 11.05 -7.40
CA VAL A 215 -6.63 12.15 -6.50
C VAL A 215 -5.20 11.96 -6.04
N ALA A 216 -4.38 13.01 -6.15
CA ALA A 216 -3.02 12.98 -5.65
C ALA A 216 -3.02 12.92 -4.11
N ALA A 217 -2.14 12.09 -3.55
CA ALA A 217 -1.98 11.94 -2.11
C ALA A 217 -0.50 11.83 -1.72
N GLU A 218 -0.14 12.37 -0.57
CA GLU A 218 1.11 12.04 0.10
C GLU A 218 0.94 10.68 0.78
N VAL A 219 1.79 9.72 0.43
CA VAL A 219 1.82 8.42 1.10
C VAL A 219 3.15 8.23 1.81
N ARG A 220 3.08 7.90 3.09
CA ARG A 220 4.21 7.73 3.99
C ARG A 220 4.43 6.25 4.24
N LEU A 221 5.47 5.70 3.63
CA LEU A 221 5.84 4.30 3.72
C LEU A 221 6.78 4.12 4.91
N TYR A 222 6.23 3.62 6.02
CA TYR A 222 7.03 3.26 7.19
C TYR A 222 7.54 1.82 7.10
N ASP A 223 8.69 1.59 7.69
CA ASP A 223 9.30 0.28 7.92
C ASP A 223 9.78 0.16 9.38
N ARG A 224 10.48 -0.92 9.73
CA ARG A 224 11.13 -1.10 11.03
C ARG A 224 12.17 0.01 11.25
N LEU A 225 12.23 0.57 12.46
CA LEU A 225 13.15 1.66 12.79
C LEU A 225 14.62 1.22 12.85
N PHE A 226 14.85 -0.06 13.14
CA PHE A 226 16.19 -0.64 13.27
C PHE A 226 16.38 -1.79 12.28
N THR A 227 17.61 -2.00 11.84
CA THR A 227 18.00 -3.11 10.93
C THR A 227 18.30 -4.41 11.66
N GLU A 228 18.53 -4.36 12.97
CA GLU A 228 18.92 -5.50 13.80
C GLU A 228 17.79 -5.95 14.73
N ALA A 229 17.66 -7.27 14.91
CA ALA A 229 16.63 -7.85 15.76
C ALA A 229 16.74 -7.44 17.23
N GLN A 230 17.95 -7.24 17.74
CA GLN A 230 18.20 -6.72 19.09
C GLN A 230 19.12 -5.49 18.98
N PRO A 231 18.56 -4.29 18.71
CA PRO A 231 19.35 -3.13 18.32
C PRO A 231 20.31 -2.64 19.42
N ASP A 232 20.07 -3.02 20.66
CA ASP A 232 20.86 -2.64 21.82
C ASP A 232 21.57 -3.80 22.54
N ALA A 233 21.61 -4.99 21.91
CA ALA A 233 22.36 -6.12 22.45
C ALA A 233 23.87 -5.86 22.45
N GLY A 234 24.57 -6.40 23.46
CA GLY A 234 26.04 -6.39 23.52
C GLY A 234 26.67 -5.03 23.83
N GLY A 235 25.90 -4.04 24.32
CA GLY A 235 26.44 -2.74 24.74
C GLY A 235 26.84 -1.78 23.61
N ARG A 236 26.52 -2.12 22.36
CA ARG A 236 26.73 -1.26 21.19
C ARG A 236 25.83 -0.03 21.23
N ASP A 237 26.24 1.02 20.51
CA ASP A 237 25.36 2.14 20.23
C ASP A 237 24.22 1.71 19.29
N PHE A 238 22.99 1.76 19.79
CA PHE A 238 21.79 1.35 19.07
C PHE A 238 21.46 2.29 17.90
N LEU A 239 22.00 3.52 17.89
CA LEU A 239 21.85 4.45 16.77
C LEU A 239 22.61 3.99 15.53
N SER A 240 23.68 3.19 15.70
CA SER A 240 24.46 2.64 14.58
C SER A 240 23.68 1.68 13.68
N VAL A 241 22.50 1.22 14.13
CA VAL A 241 21.66 0.25 13.43
C VAL A 241 20.29 0.80 13.10
N LEU A 242 20.15 2.13 13.03
CA LEU A 242 18.96 2.77 12.49
C LEU A 242 18.79 2.36 11.03
N ASN A 243 17.56 2.04 10.66
CA ASN A 243 17.20 1.75 9.28
C ASN A 243 17.04 3.06 8.50
N PRO A 244 17.93 3.37 7.54
CA PRO A 244 17.80 4.58 6.73
C PRO A 244 16.54 4.56 5.85
N ASN A 245 15.98 3.37 5.59
CA ASN A 245 14.75 3.17 4.84
C ASN A 245 13.51 3.04 5.73
N SER A 246 13.60 3.41 7.02
CA SER A 246 12.48 3.35 7.97
C SER A 246 11.30 4.26 7.60
N PHE A 247 11.53 5.23 6.71
CA PHE A 247 10.53 6.15 6.19
C PHE A 247 10.84 6.52 4.74
N LYS A 248 9.81 6.50 3.88
CA LYS A 248 9.84 7.07 2.54
C LYS A 248 8.51 7.76 2.25
N GLY A 249 8.54 9.06 2.00
CA GLY A 249 7.39 9.80 1.46
C GLY A 249 7.33 9.65 -0.06
N VAL A 250 6.15 9.39 -0.60
CA VAL A 250 5.90 9.33 -2.06
C VAL A 250 4.66 10.13 -2.42
N THR A 251 4.63 10.67 -3.64
CA THR A 251 3.40 11.18 -4.26
C THR A 251 2.71 10.02 -4.98
N ALA A 252 1.56 9.63 -4.46
CA ALA A 252 0.74 8.55 -4.99
C ALA A 252 -0.54 9.12 -5.63
N PHE A 253 -1.24 8.26 -6.37
CA PHE A 253 -2.60 8.54 -6.85
C PHE A 253 -3.57 7.51 -6.28
N VAL A 254 -4.67 7.99 -5.73
CA VAL A 254 -5.70 7.15 -5.11
C VAL A 254 -7.03 7.30 -5.83
N GLU A 255 -7.91 6.31 -5.72
CA GLU A 255 -9.26 6.40 -6.26
C GLU A 255 -10.04 7.61 -5.68
N PRO A 256 -10.96 8.22 -6.46
CA PRO A 256 -11.65 9.45 -6.06
C PRO A 256 -12.43 9.35 -4.75
N GLY A 257 -12.95 8.17 -4.40
CA GLY A 257 -13.69 7.95 -3.15
C GLY A 257 -12.87 8.29 -1.90
N LEU A 258 -11.55 8.17 -1.96
CA LEU A 258 -10.64 8.48 -0.84
C LEU A 258 -10.52 9.98 -0.55
N ALA A 259 -11.02 10.87 -1.42
CA ALA A 259 -11.11 12.30 -1.12
C ALA A 259 -12.05 12.61 0.07
N SER A 260 -12.99 11.71 0.37
CA SER A 260 -13.91 11.81 1.50
C SER A 260 -13.43 11.09 2.76
N ALA A 261 -12.23 10.50 2.74
CA ALA A 261 -11.65 9.84 3.91
C ALA A 261 -11.53 10.84 5.07
N LYS A 262 -11.86 10.38 6.27
CA LYS A 262 -11.67 11.14 7.50
C LYS A 262 -10.34 10.75 8.13
N ALA A 263 -9.75 11.67 8.89
CA ALA A 263 -8.60 11.37 9.73
C ALA A 263 -8.87 10.11 10.58
N ASP A 264 -7.88 9.21 10.67
CA ASP A 264 -7.96 7.91 11.35
C ASP A 264 -8.79 6.82 10.61
N ASP A 265 -9.37 7.10 9.43
CA ASP A 265 -9.97 6.06 8.59
C ASP A 265 -8.91 5.11 8.05
N LYS A 266 -9.26 3.81 7.97
CA LYS A 266 -8.33 2.73 7.66
C LYS A 266 -8.77 2.00 6.40
N PHE A 267 -7.80 1.76 5.52
CA PHE A 267 -8.02 1.18 4.21
C PHE A 267 -7.01 0.08 3.95
N GLN A 268 -7.41 -0.95 3.22
CA GLN A 268 -6.47 -1.81 2.51
C GLN A 268 -6.28 -1.21 1.11
N PHE A 269 -5.10 -0.66 0.84
CA PHE A 269 -4.71 -0.38 -0.54
C PHE A 269 -4.33 -1.71 -1.17
N GLU A 270 -5.15 -2.12 -2.13
CA GLU A 270 -5.06 -3.46 -2.69
C GLU A 270 -3.67 -3.73 -3.27
N ARG A 271 -3.12 -4.92 -3.00
CA ARG A 271 -1.74 -5.34 -3.32
C ARG A 271 -0.61 -4.67 -2.55
N HIS A 272 -0.87 -3.59 -1.80
CA HIS A 272 0.18 -2.87 -1.07
C HIS A 272 0.20 -3.18 0.43
N GLY A 273 -0.92 -2.98 1.12
CA GLY A 273 -0.96 -3.07 2.58
C GLY A 273 -2.16 -2.36 3.18
N TYR A 274 -2.10 -2.16 4.49
CA TYR A 274 -3.06 -1.38 5.24
C TYR A 274 -2.51 0.02 5.49
N PHE A 275 -3.36 1.02 5.28
CA PHE A 275 -3.06 2.43 5.36
C PHE A 275 -4.08 3.13 6.26
N VAL A 276 -3.65 4.20 6.92
CA VAL A 276 -4.53 5.08 7.70
C VAL A 276 -4.41 6.50 7.18
N ALA A 277 -5.52 7.23 7.09
CA ALA A 277 -5.50 8.67 6.89
C ALA A 277 -4.83 9.34 8.11
N ASP A 278 -3.71 10.03 7.92
CA ASP A 278 -2.91 10.56 9.04
C ASP A 278 -3.76 11.47 9.95
N ARG A 279 -3.66 11.26 11.25
CA ARG A 279 -4.56 11.91 12.23
C ARG A 279 -4.36 13.42 12.36
N HIS A 280 -3.24 13.95 11.86
CA HIS A 280 -2.83 15.33 12.03
C HIS A 280 -2.71 16.05 10.69
N ASP A 281 -2.15 15.38 9.69
CA ASP A 281 -1.79 15.99 8.41
C ASP A 281 -2.82 15.75 7.31
N HIS A 282 -3.75 14.79 7.49
CA HIS A 282 -4.81 14.53 6.52
C HIS A 282 -5.95 15.54 6.68
N ALA A 283 -6.31 16.21 5.58
CA ALA A 283 -7.41 17.16 5.53
C ALA A 283 -8.09 17.14 4.15
N PRO A 284 -9.33 17.64 4.02
CA PRO A 284 -9.94 17.86 2.70
C PRO A 284 -9.02 18.69 1.80
N GLY A 285 -8.73 18.19 0.59
CA GLY A 285 -7.80 18.81 -0.35
C GLY A 285 -6.30 18.54 -0.08
N LYS A 286 -5.96 17.89 1.03
CA LYS A 286 -4.60 17.44 1.37
C LYS A 286 -4.66 16.00 1.92
N LEU A 287 -4.67 15.03 1.02
CA LEU A 287 -4.71 13.64 1.41
C LEU A 287 -3.32 13.17 1.84
N VAL A 288 -3.22 12.70 3.08
CA VAL A 288 -2.01 12.11 3.65
C VAL A 288 -2.35 10.74 4.23
N PHE A 289 -1.64 9.70 3.80
CA PHE A 289 -1.83 8.33 4.28
C PHE A 289 -0.53 7.73 4.82
N ASN A 290 -0.60 7.11 6.00
CA ASN A 290 0.50 6.35 6.58
C ASN A 290 0.31 4.86 6.27
N ARG A 291 1.35 4.18 5.78
CA ARG A 291 1.35 2.71 5.71
C ARG A 291 1.50 2.15 7.12
N ALA A 292 0.47 1.46 7.60
CA ALA A 292 0.48 0.81 8.90
C ALA A 292 1.30 -0.48 8.85
N THR A 293 1.00 -1.34 7.88
CA THR A 293 1.70 -2.61 7.61
C THR A 293 1.50 -3.05 6.16
N THR A 294 2.43 -3.83 5.61
CA THR A 294 2.33 -4.50 4.30
C THR A 294 1.36 -5.69 4.36
N LEU A 295 0.94 -6.25 3.22
CA LEU A 295 0.05 -7.44 3.21
C LEU A 295 0.72 -8.73 3.69
N LYS A 296 2.04 -8.83 3.54
CA LYS A 296 2.87 -9.94 3.99
C LYS A 296 4.15 -9.38 4.60
N ASP A 297 4.77 -10.12 5.50
CA ASP A 297 6.07 -9.73 6.05
C ASP A 297 7.13 -9.70 4.94
N ALA A 298 7.79 -8.57 4.78
CA ALA A 298 8.85 -8.36 3.78
C ALA A 298 10.24 -8.73 4.32
N TRP A 299 10.37 -8.93 5.64
CA TRP A 299 11.64 -9.22 6.31
C TRP A 299 11.89 -10.72 6.53
N SER A 300 10.85 -11.54 6.40
CA SER A 300 10.97 -13.00 6.37
C SER A 300 11.51 -13.43 4.99
N LYS A 301 12.82 -13.71 4.92
CA LYS A 301 13.44 -14.46 3.82
C LYS A 301 13.56 -15.93 4.18
#